data_AF-A0A942BCH4-F1
#
_entry.id   AF-A0A942BCH4-F1
#
_cell.length_a   1.000
_cell.length_b   1.000
_cell.length_c   1.000
_cell.angle_alpha   90.00
_cell.angle_beta   90.00
_cell.angle_gamma   90.00
#
_symmetry.space_group_name_H-M   'P 1'
#
loop_
_entity.id
_entity.type
_entity.pdbx_description
1 polymer ?
#
loop_
_entity_poly.entity_id
_entity_poly.type
_entity_poly.pdbx_seq_one_letter_code
_entity_poly.pdbx_strand_id
1 'polypeptide(L)'
;MAPSVPTNYTSTEQFLASIEGVVSAQVWQRGSNVLGRVVVLESTELDGAELKLACREALGNKLTPDLLLLEKIKPTGLRLAA
;
A
#
# COMPACT_ATOMS: atom_id res chain seq x y z
N MET A 1 -20.25 -11.47 7.78
CA MET A 1 -19.05 -12.34 7.63
C MET A 1 -18.08 -11.68 6.68
N ALA A 2 -16.96 -11.16 7.17
CA ALA A 2 -15.84 -10.78 6.30
C ALA A 2 -15.02 -12.06 6.04
N PRO A 3 -14.74 -12.43 4.78
CA PRO A 3 -14.03 -13.67 4.50
C PRO A 3 -12.54 -13.53 4.80
N SER A 4 -11.99 -14.65 5.24
CA SER A 4 -10.59 -14.94 5.60
C SER A 4 -9.61 -14.53 4.50
N VAL A 5 -8.52 -13.86 4.86
CA VAL A 5 -7.36 -13.60 3.96
C VAL A 5 -6.13 -14.20 4.64
N PRO A 6 -5.43 -15.14 3.95
CA PRO A 6 -4.25 -14.74 3.21
C PRO A 6 -4.13 -15.45 1.85
N THR A 7 -4.15 -14.66 0.79
CA THR A 7 -3.44 -15.00 -0.44
C THR A 7 -2.21 -14.11 -0.40
N ASN A 8 -1.01 -14.69 -0.28
CA ASN A 8 0.23 -13.95 0.01
C ASN A 8 0.59 -13.00 -1.15
N TYR A 9 0.11 -11.75 -1.09
CA TYR A 9 0.64 -10.61 -1.85
C TYR A 9 1.84 -9.98 -1.14
N THR A 10 2.55 -10.78 -0.34
CA THR A 10 3.67 -10.34 0.49
C THR A 10 4.74 -9.63 -0.32
N SER A 11 4.99 -10.04 -1.57
CA SER A 11 5.92 -9.33 -2.46
C SER A 11 5.44 -7.93 -2.85
N THR A 12 4.15 -7.75 -3.11
CA THR A 12 3.55 -6.43 -3.40
C THR A 12 3.55 -5.54 -2.16
N GLU A 13 3.23 -6.10 -0.99
CA GLU A 13 3.29 -5.38 0.28
C GLU A 13 4.72 -4.94 0.62
N GLN A 14 5.70 -5.84 0.48
CA GLN A 14 7.12 -5.53 0.71
C GLN A 14 7.64 -4.49 -0.27
N PHE A 15 7.26 -4.56 -1.55
CA PHE A 15 7.63 -3.55 -2.53
C PHE A 15 7.04 -2.18 -2.16
N LEU A 16 5.73 -2.10 -1.89
CA LEU A 16 5.09 -0.86 -1.49
C LEU A 16 5.69 -0.30 -0.19
N ALA A 17 5.97 -1.15 0.80
CA ALA A 17 6.62 -0.74 2.05
C ALA A 17 8.08 -0.29 1.87
N SER A 18 8.73 -0.64 0.77
CA SER A 18 10.10 -0.19 0.45
C SER A 18 10.14 1.22 -0.15
N ILE A 19 9.00 1.77 -0.57
CA ILE A 19 8.92 3.10 -1.18
C ILE A 19 9.05 4.16 -0.07
N GLU A 20 9.97 5.11 -0.26
CA GLU A 20 10.18 6.18 0.69
C GLU A 20 8.90 6.97 0.94
N GLY A 21 8.57 7.17 2.22
CA GLY A 21 7.36 7.88 2.61
C GLY A 21 6.11 7.01 2.78
N VAL A 22 6.17 5.73 2.40
CA VAL A 22 5.14 4.74 2.79
C VAL A 22 5.35 4.32 4.23
N VAL A 23 4.30 4.46 5.04
CA VAL A 23 4.28 4.08 6.46
C VAL A 23 3.73 2.66 6.65
N SER A 24 2.75 2.28 5.83
CA SER A 24 2.15 0.95 5.88
C SER A 24 1.56 0.58 4.52
N ALA A 25 1.69 -0.68 4.14
CA ALA A 25 1.06 -1.24 2.96
C ALA A 25 0.39 -2.57 3.31
N GLN A 26 -0.84 -2.75 2.85
CA GLN A 26 -1.60 -3.99 2.97
C GLN A 26 -2.24 -4.30 1.63
N VAL A 27 -2.12 -5.55 1.17
CA VAL A 27 -2.65 -6.00 -0.11
C VAL A 27 -3.40 -7.30 0.09
N TRP A 28 -4.61 -7.36 -0.45
CA TRP A 28 -5.45 -8.54 -0.37
C TRP A 28 -6.27 -8.73 -1.63
N GLN A 29 -6.75 -9.96 -1.85
CA GLN A 29 -7.65 -10.26 -2.95
C GLN A 29 -9.10 -10.26 -2.47
N ARG A 30 -9.99 -9.71 -3.30
CA ARG A 30 -11.44 -9.84 -3.13
C ARG A 30 -12.08 -10.26 -4.45
N GLY A 31 -12.51 -11.53 -4.51
CA GLY A 31 -12.97 -12.13 -5.76
C GLY A 31 -11.83 -12.20 -6.76
N SER A 32 -11.98 -11.60 -7.93
CA SER A 32 -10.94 -11.52 -8.96
C SER A 32 -10.06 -10.26 -8.88
N ASN A 33 -10.36 -9.34 -7.96
CA ASN A 33 -9.66 -8.05 -7.86
C ASN A 33 -8.61 -8.09 -6.75
N VAL A 34 -7.46 -7.50 -7.03
CA VAL A 34 -6.41 -7.19 -6.05
C VAL A 34 -6.65 -5.80 -5.50
N LEU A 35 -6.78 -5.68 -4.18
CA LEU A 35 -7.03 -4.44 -3.47
C LEU A 35 -5.81 -4.10 -2.62
N GLY A 36 -5.42 -2.84 -2.60
CA GLY A 36 -4.34 -2.33 -1.76
C GLY A 36 -4.80 -1.16 -0.91
N ARG A 37 -4.33 -1.11 0.34
CA ARG A 37 -4.35 0.10 1.17
C ARG A 37 -2.92 0.50 1.46
N VAL A 38 -2.58 1.74 1.13
CA VAL A 38 -1.26 2.31 1.38
C VAL A 38 -1.43 3.57 2.21
N VAL A 39 -0.72 3.62 3.33
CA VAL A 39 -0.66 4.78 4.21
C VAL A 39 0.68 5.46 3.94
N VAL A 40 0.66 6.74 3.57
CA VAL A 40 1.84 7.54 3.26
C VAL A 40 1.91 8.78 4.14
N LEU A 41 3.10 9.34 4.33
CA LEU A 41 3.25 10.63 5.01
C LEU A 41 2.66 11.75 4.16
N GLU A 42 1.95 12.70 4.78
CA GLU A 42 1.36 13.86 4.09
C GLU A 42 2.43 14.77 3.46
N SER A 43 3.67 14.73 3.98
CA SER A 43 4.82 15.41 3.41
C SER A 43 5.31 14.80 2.09
N THR A 44 4.74 13.66 1.67
CA THR A 44 5.12 12.99 0.42
C THR A 44 4.20 13.42 -0.72
N GLU A 45 4.81 13.61 -1.89
CA GLU A 45 4.08 13.89 -3.13
C GLU A 45 3.48 12.63 -3.76
N LEU A 46 3.62 11.47 -3.11
CA LEU A 46 3.10 10.19 -3.59
C LEU A 46 1.60 10.26 -3.88
N ASP A 47 1.24 9.77 -5.06
CA ASP A 47 -0.13 9.54 -5.46
C ASP A 47 -0.44 8.04 -5.73
N GLY A 48 -1.73 7.71 -5.77
CA GLY A 48 -2.15 6.31 -5.98
C GLY A 48 -1.90 5.78 -7.40
N ALA A 49 -1.77 6.65 -8.40
CA ALA A 49 -1.52 6.28 -9.79
C ALA A 49 -0.05 5.93 -10.02
N GLU A 50 0.86 6.72 -9.46
CA GLU A 50 2.31 6.48 -9.42
C GLU A 50 2.63 5.18 -8.69
N LEU A 51 2.03 4.93 -7.52
CA LEU A 51 2.23 3.68 -6.78
C LEU A 51 1.74 2.46 -7.58
N LYS A 52 0.62 2.59 -8.27
CA LYS A 52 0.13 1.54 -9.17
C LYS A 52 1.06 1.32 -10.36
N LEU A 53 1.57 2.39 -10.96
CA LEU A 53 2.52 2.30 -12.07
C LEU A 53 3.81 1.62 -11.61
N ALA A 54 4.37 2.02 -10.46
CA ALA A 54 5.56 1.42 -9.88
C ALA A 54 5.36 -0.09 -9.61
N CYS A 55 4.23 -0.48 -9.03
CA CYS A 55 3.88 -1.89 -8.84
C CYS A 55 3.82 -2.65 -10.18
N ARG A 56 3.27 -2.02 -11.22
CA ARG A 56 3.15 -2.62 -12.54
C ARG A 56 4.51 -2.83 -13.20
N GLU A 57 5.40 -1.85 -13.08
CA GLU A 57 6.75 -1.93 -13.64
C GLU A 57 7.63 -2.95 -12.90
N ALA A 58 7.54 -3.01 -11.57
CA ALA A 58 8.37 -3.90 -10.76
C ALA A 58 7.85 -5.35 -10.68
N LEU A 59 6.53 -5.55 -10.58
CA LEU A 59 5.91 -6.84 -10.25
C LEU A 59 5.01 -7.39 -11.38
N GLY A 60 4.68 -6.56 -12.36
CA GLY A 60 3.78 -6.91 -13.46
C GLY A 60 2.29 -6.84 -13.10
N ASN A 61 1.45 -6.96 -14.13
CA ASN A 61 0.00 -6.73 -14.02
C ASN A 61 -0.72 -7.64 -13.00
N LYS A 62 -0.25 -8.88 -12.80
CA LYS A 62 -0.92 -9.85 -11.91
C LYS A 62 -0.82 -9.50 -10.43
N LEU A 63 0.23 -8.79 -10.04
CA LEU A 63 0.53 -8.41 -8.66
C LEU A 63 0.27 -6.92 -8.40
N THR A 64 -0.21 -6.21 -9.42
CA THR A 64 -0.59 -4.81 -9.32
C THR A 64 -2.00 -4.71 -8.74
N PRO A 65 -2.22 -3.92 -7.69
CA PRO A 65 -3.57 -3.70 -7.17
C PRO A 65 -4.48 -3.03 -8.20
N ASP A 66 -5.65 -3.63 -8.48
CA ASP A 66 -6.69 -3.05 -9.33
C ASP A 66 -7.28 -1.78 -8.71
N LEU A 67 -7.38 -1.74 -7.38
CA LEU A 67 -7.78 -0.57 -6.61
C LEU A 67 -6.77 -0.35 -5.48
N LEU A 68 -6.31 0.89 -5.37
CA LEU A 68 -5.35 1.29 -4.35
C LEU A 68 -5.94 2.47 -3.60
N LEU A 69 -6.26 2.26 -2.32
CA LEU A 69 -6.66 3.32 -1.40
C LEU A 69 -5.40 3.94 -0.82
N LEU A 70 -5.19 5.23 -1.08
CA LEU A 70 -4.11 6.00 -0.51
C LEU A 70 -4.64 6.83 0.66
N GLU A 71 -4.03 6.68 1.82
CA GLU A 71 -4.33 7.46 3.01
C GLU A 71 -3.09 8.29 3.39
N LYS A 72 -3.24 9.60 3.49
CA LYS A 72 -2.16 10.49 3.93
C LYS A 72 -2.27 10.75 5.42
N ILE A 73 -1.18 10.55 6.15
CA ILE A 73 -1.09 10.84 7.58
C ILE A 73 -0.03 11.89 7.86
N LYS A 74 -0.31 12.82 8.77
CA LYS A 74 0.73 13.70 9.30
C LYS A 74 1.66 12.86 10.17
N PRO A 75 2.98 13.13 10.17
CA PRO A 75 3.85 12.57 11.18
C PRO A 75 3.39 13.12 12.53
N THR A 76 2.59 12.33 13.26
CA THR A 76 2.24 12.65 14.62
C THR A 76 3.54 12.51 15.38
N GLY A 77 4.17 13.65 15.70
CA GLY A 77 5.30 13.67 16.60
C GLY A 77 4.87 12.98 17.87
N LEU A 78 5.27 11.73 18.04
CA LEU A 78 5.12 11.01 19.29
C LEU A 78 5.99 11.77 20.27
N ARG A 79 5.42 12.78 20.93
CA ARG A 79 5.99 13.35 22.14
C ARG A 79 5.97 12.18 23.13
N LEU A 80 7.10 11.49 23.23
CA LEU A 80 7.44 10.78 24.45
C LEU A 80 7.34 11.85 25.54
N ALA A 81 6.29 11.76 26.35
CA ALA A 81 6.25 12.47 27.61
C ALA A 81 7.49 12.01 28.40
N ALA A 82 8.15 13.00 29.00
CA ALA A 82 9.47 12.97 29.61
C ALA A 82 9.77 11.79 30.54
#